data_AF-A0A2T6FT66-F1
#
_entry.id   AF-A0A2T6FT66-F1
#
_cell.length_a   1.000
_cell.length_b   1.000
_cell.length_c   1.000
_cell.angle_alpha   90.00
_cell.angle_beta   90.00
_cell.angle_gamma   90.00
#
_symmetry.space_group_name_H-M   'P 1'
#
loop_
_entity.id
_entity.type
_entity.pdbx_description
1 polymer ?
#
loop_
_entity_poly.entity_id
_entity_poly.type
_entity_poly.pdbx_seq_one_letter_code
_entity_poly.pdbx_strand_id
1 'polypeptide(L)'
;MTIEIIDEYVGRVRYTVNELAAIAPRKFPVQERVSGVTGNAFDWPAWYEAWIRTQQAEPGRTPTRLEIEGADEFQAGIPWSELKQALVLYEQEDGSPLAKGYPIRLYVPGGSSECLNVKSVVRMRILYDEEAAEKAATYGFKNTITPEQLLKPRS
;
A
#
# COMPACT_ATOMS: atom_id res chain seq x y z
N MET A 1 6.00 14.04 -5.29
CA MET A 1 6.15 12.57 -5.34
C MET A 1 4.87 11.97 -5.87
N THR A 2 4.94 10.93 -6.70
CA THR A 2 3.77 10.21 -7.22
C THR A 2 3.77 8.76 -6.71
N ILE A 3 2.57 8.22 -6.49
CA ILE A 3 2.32 6.83 -6.15
C ILE A 3 1.80 6.13 -7.40
N GLU A 4 2.37 4.98 -7.70
CA GLU A 4 1.94 4.15 -8.80
C GLU A 4 0.93 3.09 -8.34
N ILE A 5 -0.18 2.99 -9.04
CA ILE A 5 -1.19 1.96 -8.79
C ILE A 5 -1.34 1.11 -10.06
N ILE A 6 -1.21 -0.19 -9.89
CA ILE A 6 -1.29 -1.19 -10.94
C ILE A 6 -2.46 -2.12 -10.63
N ASP A 7 -3.36 -2.25 -11.58
CA ASP A 7 -4.54 -3.09 -11.48
C ASP A 7 -4.82 -3.73 -12.84
N GLU A 8 -5.36 -4.95 -12.85
CA GLU A 8 -5.66 -5.66 -14.09
C GLU A 8 -6.74 -4.98 -14.94
N TYR A 9 -7.76 -4.39 -14.29
CA TYR A 9 -8.93 -3.81 -14.95
C TYR A 9 -8.76 -2.33 -15.27
N VAL A 10 -8.00 -1.59 -14.45
CA VAL A 10 -7.70 -0.17 -14.68
C VAL A 10 -6.39 0.02 -15.47
N GLY A 11 -5.46 -0.92 -15.37
CA GLY A 11 -4.10 -0.78 -15.87
C GLY A 11 -3.19 -0.05 -14.88
N ARG A 12 -2.26 0.76 -15.39
CA ARG A 12 -1.24 1.45 -14.60
C ARG A 12 -1.49 2.95 -14.57
N VAL A 13 -1.75 3.47 -13.38
CA VAL A 13 -1.99 4.90 -13.15
C VAL A 13 -1.00 5.46 -12.13
N ARG A 14 -0.81 6.78 -12.14
CA ARG A 14 0.01 7.49 -11.15
C ARG A 14 -0.76 8.66 -10.60
N TYR A 15 -0.70 8.82 -9.28
CA TYR A 15 -1.31 9.93 -8.56
C TYR A 15 -0.27 10.64 -7.72
N THR A 16 -0.36 11.96 -7.64
CA THR A 16 0.19 12.69 -6.49
C THR A 16 -0.54 12.27 -5.21
N VAL A 17 0.05 12.55 -4.05
CA VAL A 17 -0.58 12.26 -2.75
C VAL A 17 -1.94 12.96 -2.62
N ASN A 18 -2.05 14.20 -3.11
CA ASN A 18 -3.29 14.96 -3.04
C ASN A 18 -4.38 14.38 -3.95
N GLU A 19 -4.04 13.96 -5.17
CA GLU A 19 -4.99 13.30 -6.08
C GLU A 19 -5.47 11.96 -5.50
N LEU A 20 -4.54 11.18 -4.93
CA LEU A 20 -4.85 9.92 -4.26
C LEU A 20 -5.86 10.17 -3.11
N ALA A 21 -5.57 11.13 -2.23
CA ALA A 21 -6.43 11.47 -1.11
C ALA A 21 -7.77 12.09 -1.54
N ALA A 22 -7.84 12.78 -2.69
CA ALA A 22 -9.08 13.37 -3.20
C ALA A 22 -10.11 12.34 -3.65
N ILE A 23 -9.67 11.12 -4.03
CA ILE A 23 -10.57 10.01 -4.39
C ILE A 23 -11.22 9.40 -3.15
N ALA A 24 -10.57 9.52 -1.97
CA ALA A 24 -11.08 8.92 -0.74
C ALA A 24 -12.45 9.52 -0.37
N PRO A 25 -13.48 8.71 -0.14
CA PRO A 25 -14.82 9.20 0.21
C PRO A 25 -14.85 9.84 1.61
N ARG A 26 -13.93 9.44 2.49
CA ARG A 26 -13.78 9.99 3.83
C ARG A 26 -12.30 10.05 4.22
N LYS A 27 -11.92 11.16 4.82
CA LYS A 27 -10.63 11.38 5.50
C LYS A 27 -10.89 11.51 6.99
N PHE A 28 -9.92 11.12 7.81
CA PHE A 28 -10.04 11.16 9.27
C PHE A 28 -8.67 11.24 9.93
N PRO A 29 -8.57 11.79 11.16
CA PRO A 29 -7.38 11.69 12.00
C PRO A 29 -7.00 10.22 12.26
N VAL A 30 -5.75 9.85 11.98
CA VAL A 30 -5.28 8.45 12.07
C VAL A 30 -5.40 7.86 13.49
N GLN A 31 -5.37 8.71 14.52
CA GLN A 31 -5.55 8.36 15.93
C GLN A 31 -6.87 7.65 16.20
N GLU A 32 -7.90 7.88 15.37
CA GLU A 32 -9.18 7.18 15.49
C GLU A 32 -9.02 5.65 15.36
N ARG A 33 -7.92 5.17 14.75
CA ARG A 33 -7.69 3.75 14.47
C ARG A 33 -6.30 3.24 14.86
N VAL A 34 -5.28 4.09 14.91
CA VAL A 34 -3.91 3.70 15.24
C VAL A 34 -3.40 4.55 16.40
N SER A 35 -3.26 3.93 17.57
CA SER A 35 -2.75 4.60 18.77
C SER A 35 -1.29 5.03 18.58
N GLY A 36 -0.95 6.22 19.09
CA GLY A 36 0.42 6.75 19.06
C GLY A 36 0.91 7.27 17.70
N VAL A 37 0.04 7.33 16.68
CA VAL A 37 0.33 7.90 15.36
C VAL A 37 -0.50 9.15 15.17
N THR A 38 0.05 10.19 14.55
CA THR A 38 -0.66 11.43 14.24
C THR A 38 -0.67 11.75 12.75
N GLY A 39 -1.71 12.45 12.30
CA GLY A 39 -1.87 12.88 10.91
C GLY A 39 -3.23 12.50 10.30
N ASN A 40 -3.43 12.85 9.03
CA ASN A 40 -4.67 12.56 8.32
C ASN A 40 -4.52 11.31 7.46
N ALA A 41 -5.55 10.47 7.52
CA ALA A 41 -5.62 9.19 6.84
C ALA A 41 -6.95 8.99 6.11
N PHE A 42 -6.99 7.98 5.26
CA PHE A 42 -8.22 7.47 4.67
C PHE A 42 -8.26 5.94 4.69
N ASP A 43 -9.47 5.40 4.58
CA ASP A 43 -9.75 3.96 4.61
C ASP A 43 -9.40 3.33 3.26
N TRP A 44 -8.56 2.29 3.26
CA TRP A 44 -8.11 1.66 2.02
C TRP A 44 -9.24 0.93 1.27
N PRO A 45 -10.07 0.08 1.92
CA PRO A 45 -11.21 -0.55 1.25
C PRO A 45 -12.17 0.46 0.60
N ALA A 46 -12.59 1.48 1.34
CA ALA A 46 -13.50 2.50 0.83
C ALA A 46 -12.86 3.35 -0.29
N TRP A 47 -11.56 3.60 -0.19
CA TRP A 47 -10.79 4.26 -1.25
C TRP A 47 -10.77 3.41 -2.53
N TYR A 48 -10.49 2.10 -2.43
CA TYR A 48 -10.44 1.20 -3.58
C TYR A 48 -11.79 1.13 -4.30
N GLU A 49 -12.89 1.00 -3.55
CA GLU A 49 -14.23 1.01 -4.13
C GLU A 49 -14.55 2.34 -4.84
N ALA A 50 -14.19 3.48 -4.24
CA ALA A 50 -14.38 4.78 -4.86
C ALA A 50 -13.52 4.96 -6.10
N TRP A 51 -12.28 4.47 -6.06
CA TRP A 51 -11.35 4.51 -7.17
C TRP A 51 -11.84 3.71 -8.36
N ILE A 52 -12.22 2.44 -8.18
CA ILE A 52 -12.79 1.59 -9.25
C ILE A 52 -14.00 2.24 -9.91
N ARG A 53 -14.94 2.79 -9.12
CA ARG A 53 -16.09 3.54 -9.65
C ARG A 53 -15.67 4.75 -10.47
N THR A 54 -14.67 5.50 -10.00
CA THR A 54 -14.15 6.68 -10.71
C THR A 54 -13.50 6.31 -12.03
N GLN A 55 -12.86 5.14 -12.10
CA GLN A 55 -12.25 4.61 -13.33
C GLN A 55 -13.27 3.96 -14.28
N GLN A 56 -14.55 3.87 -13.88
CA GLN A 56 -15.59 3.14 -14.61
C GLN A 56 -15.17 1.69 -14.92
N ALA A 57 -14.35 1.11 -14.04
CA ALA A 57 -13.94 -0.27 -14.15
C ALA A 57 -15.00 -1.17 -13.52
N GLU A 58 -15.26 -2.30 -14.15
CA GLU A 58 -16.17 -3.33 -13.65
C GLU A 58 -15.38 -4.62 -13.38
N PRO A 59 -14.63 -4.68 -12.27
CA PRO A 59 -13.93 -5.90 -11.91
C PRO A 59 -14.97 -7.00 -11.64
N GLY A 60 -14.97 -8.04 -12.49
CA GLY A 60 -15.87 -9.18 -12.36
C GLY A 60 -15.59 -10.10 -11.18
N ARG A 61 -14.60 -9.75 -10.34
CA ARG A 61 -14.15 -10.48 -9.16
C ARG A 61 -13.54 -9.54 -8.13
N THR A 62 -13.57 -9.94 -6.87
CA THR A 62 -12.89 -9.23 -5.78
C THR A 62 -11.38 -9.43 -5.90
N PRO A 63 -10.55 -8.41 -5.60
CA PRO A 63 -9.12 -8.62 -5.49
C PRO A 63 -8.78 -9.67 -4.43
N THR A 64 -7.68 -10.37 -4.65
CA THR A 64 -7.20 -11.45 -3.79
C THR A 64 -5.99 -11.03 -2.97
N ARG A 65 -5.20 -10.07 -3.47
CA ARG A 65 -3.98 -9.61 -2.80
C ARG A 65 -3.62 -8.17 -3.17
N LEU A 66 -2.99 -7.48 -2.23
CA LEU A 66 -2.29 -6.22 -2.45
C LEU A 66 -0.79 -6.43 -2.30
N GLU A 67 -0.02 -6.12 -3.33
CA GLU A 67 1.43 -5.99 -3.23
C GLU A 67 1.80 -4.52 -3.08
N ILE A 68 2.62 -4.21 -2.08
CA ILE A 68 3.08 -2.87 -1.74
C ILE A 68 4.60 -2.83 -1.86
N GLU A 69 5.12 -1.75 -2.43
CA GLU A 69 6.54 -1.44 -2.47
C GLU A 69 6.81 -0.08 -1.82
N GLY A 70 7.72 -0.07 -0.85
CA GLY A 70 8.29 1.11 -0.22
C GLY A 70 9.49 1.65 -0.98
N ALA A 71 9.83 2.92 -0.74
CA ALA A 71 10.97 3.58 -1.37
C ALA A 71 12.33 2.97 -0.99
N ASP A 72 12.41 2.22 0.11
CA ASP A 72 13.61 1.52 0.59
C ASP A 72 13.71 0.08 0.08
N GLU A 73 13.05 -0.21 -1.05
CA GLU A 73 12.97 -1.54 -1.67
C GLU A 73 12.30 -2.60 -0.79
N PHE A 74 11.71 -2.21 0.33
CA PHE A 74 10.85 -3.05 1.12
C PHE A 74 9.59 -3.41 0.33
N GLN A 75 9.18 -4.66 0.39
CA GLN A 75 7.97 -5.14 -0.23
C GLN A 75 7.14 -5.96 0.75
N ALA A 76 5.83 -5.83 0.63
CA ALA A 76 4.88 -6.69 1.32
C ALA A 76 3.81 -7.18 0.34
N GLY A 77 3.42 -8.45 0.47
CA GLY A 77 2.23 -9.00 -0.16
C GLY A 77 1.21 -9.31 0.92
N ILE A 78 0.02 -8.73 0.80
CA ILE A 78 -1.00 -8.73 1.84
C ILE A 78 -2.26 -9.38 1.30
N PRO A 79 -2.74 -10.49 1.89
CA PRO A 79 -4.01 -11.08 1.51
C PRO A 79 -5.14 -10.05 1.63
N TRP A 80 -6.05 -10.04 0.67
CA TRP A 80 -7.13 -9.04 0.65
C TRP A 80 -8.00 -9.12 1.91
N SER A 81 -8.14 -10.32 2.48
CA SER A 81 -8.86 -10.57 3.74
C SER A 81 -8.28 -9.83 4.96
N GLU A 82 -6.99 -9.51 4.96
CA GLU A 82 -6.31 -8.76 6.03
C GLU A 82 -6.45 -7.24 5.88
N LEU A 83 -6.88 -6.74 4.71
CA LEU A 83 -6.97 -5.31 4.42
C LEU A 83 -8.28 -4.66 4.90
N LYS A 84 -9.16 -5.40 5.58
CA LYS A 84 -10.50 -4.94 6.00
C LYS A 84 -10.49 -3.67 6.84
N GLN A 85 -9.42 -3.45 7.61
CA GLN A 85 -9.25 -2.26 8.45
C GLN A 85 -8.05 -1.40 8.01
N ALA A 86 -7.45 -1.72 6.87
CA ALA A 86 -6.28 -1.02 6.38
C ALA A 86 -6.59 0.44 6.07
N LEU A 87 -5.58 1.29 6.28
CA LEU A 87 -5.68 2.73 6.08
C LEU A 87 -4.37 3.28 5.55
N VAL A 88 -4.47 4.40 4.85
CA VAL A 88 -3.33 5.12 4.29
C VAL A 88 -3.20 6.45 5.04
N LEU A 89 -2.11 6.61 5.77
CA LEU A 89 -1.67 7.89 6.32
C LEU A 89 -0.94 8.66 5.22
N TYR A 90 -1.33 9.90 4.95
CA TYR A 90 -0.82 10.64 3.78
C TYR A 90 -0.28 12.04 4.08
N GLU A 91 -0.65 12.64 5.21
CA GLU A 91 -0.15 13.95 5.64
C GLU A 91 -0.18 14.07 7.16
N GLN A 92 0.52 15.08 7.68
CA GLN A 92 0.48 15.47 9.09
C GLN A 92 -0.84 16.20 9.40
N GLU A 93 -1.15 16.41 10.68
CA GLU A 93 -2.41 17.05 11.11
C GLU A 93 -2.59 18.45 10.56
N ASP A 94 -1.47 19.17 10.37
CA ASP A 94 -1.42 20.52 9.79
C ASP A 94 -1.52 20.54 8.26
N GLY A 95 -1.73 19.37 7.62
CA GLY A 95 -1.80 19.22 6.16
C GLY A 95 -0.43 19.23 5.46
N SER A 96 0.67 19.31 6.22
CA SER A 96 2.00 19.22 5.62
C SER A 96 2.38 17.78 5.29
N PRO A 97 3.31 17.55 4.34
CA PRO A 97 3.79 16.21 4.03
C PRO A 97 4.32 15.45 5.25
N LEU A 98 4.20 14.12 5.23
CA LEU A 98 4.70 13.27 6.31
C LEU A 98 6.19 13.51 6.59
N ALA A 99 6.54 13.78 7.85
CA ALA A 99 7.94 13.81 8.28
C ALA A 99 8.56 12.40 8.34
N LYS A 100 7.76 11.37 8.65
CA LYS A 100 8.17 9.96 8.72
C LYS A 100 7.31 9.12 7.79
N GLY A 101 7.95 8.32 6.95
CA GLY A 101 7.24 7.46 6.00
C GLY A 101 6.66 8.20 4.79
N TYR A 102 7.21 9.37 4.43
CA TYR A 102 6.90 10.06 3.18
C TYR A 102 7.13 9.14 1.97
N PRO A 103 6.28 9.15 0.93
CA PRO A 103 5.15 10.05 0.71
C PRO A 103 3.85 9.68 1.43
N ILE A 104 3.60 8.38 1.63
CA ILE A 104 2.44 7.85 2.34
C ILE A 104 2.86 6.58 3.10
N ARG A 105 2.08 6.21 4.13
CA ARG A 105 2.29 4.99 4.90
C ARG A 105 1.01 4.15 4.95
N LEU A 106 1.13 2.86 4.65
CA LEU A 106 0.07 1.90 4.86
C LEU A 106 0.12 1.41 6.32
N TYR A 107 -1.05 1.34 6.95
CA TYR A 107 -1.26 0.59 8.17
C TYR A 107 -2.27 -0.52 7.91
N VAL A 108 -2.03 -1.70 8.48
CA VAL A 108 -2.92 -2.87 8.41
C VAL A 108 -3.25 -3.34 9.83
N PRO A 109 -4.15 -2.62 10.54
CA PRO A 109 -4.64 -3.06 11.85
C PRO A 109 -5.25 -4.46 11.78
N GLY A 110 -4.88 -5.33 12.74
CA GLY A 110 -5.33 -6.72 12.75
C GLY A 110 -4.69 -7.61 11.69
N GLY A 111 -3.70 -7.10 10.94
CA GLY A 111 -2.86 -7.90 10.06
C GLY A 111 -2.02 -8.91 10.84
N SER A 112 -1.56 -9.94 10.15
CA SER A 112 -0.77 -11.04 10.71
C SER A 112 0.62 -10.63 11.21
N SER A 113 1.13 -9.46 10.81
CA SER A 113 2.45 -8.94 11.21
C SER A 113 2.52 -7.41 11.16
N GLU A 114 3.32 -6.81 12.04
CA GLU A 114 3.64 -5.37 12.00
C GLU A 114 4.42 -4.98 10.73
N CYS A 115 5.10 -5.93 10.10
CA CYS A 115 5.83 -5.70 8.84
C CYS A 115 4.90 -5.33 7.67
N LEU A 116 3.59 -5.53 7.82
CA LEU A 116 2.57 -5.11 6.86
C LEU A 116 2.28 -3.61 6.92
N ASN A 117 2.76 -2.92 7.97
CA ASN A 117 2.66 -1.46 8.11
C ASN A 117 3.76 -0.76 7.30
N VAL A 118 3.64 -0.82 5.97
CA VAL A 118 4.69 -0.35 5.04
C VAL A 118 4.79 1.16 5.03
N LYS A 119 5.99 1.67 5.31
CA LYS A 119 6.36 3.10 5.25
C LYS A 119 6.78 3.48 3.82
N SER A 120 6.68 4.77 3.51
CA SER A 120 7.23 5.34 2.27
C SER A 120 6.77 4.61 1.01
N VAL A 121 5.49 4.27 0.95
CA VAL A 121 4.94 3.52 -0.18
C VAL A 121 5.05 4.34 -1.46
N VAL A 122 5.50 3.71 -2.53
CA VAL A 122 5.65 4.31 -3.86
C VAL A 122 4.91 3.55 -4.95
N ARG A 123 4.60 2.27 -4.73
CA ARG A 123 3.83 1.44 -5.66
C ARG A 123 2.87 0.52 -4.91
N MET A 124 1.69 0.36 -5.48
CA MET A 124 0.65 -0.58 -5.07
C MET A 124 0.22 -1.40 -6.29
N ARG A 125 0.15 -2.72 -6.16
CA ARG A 125 -0.35 -3.62 -7.19
C ARG A 125 -1.47 -4.48 -6.63
N ILE A 126 -2.61 -4.43 -7.29
CA ILE A 126 -3.83 -5.15 -6.93
C ILE A 126 -3.89 -6.39 -7.82
N LEU A 127 -3.99 -7.56 -7.20
CA LEU A 127 -4.04 -8.86 -7.86
C LEU A 127 -5.39 -9.53 -7.62
N TYR A 128 -5.75 -10.42 -8.53
CA TYR A 128 -7.05 -11.10 -8.53
C TYR A 128 -6.95 -12.62 -8.77
N ASP A 129 -5.74 -13.16 -8.96
CA ASP A 129 -5.55 -14.58 -9.20
C ASP A 129 -5.78 -15.41 -7.93
N GLU A 130 -6.31 -16.62 -8.12
CA GLU A 130 -6.63 -17.55 -7.02
C GLU A 130 -5.37 -18.05 -6.31
N GLU A 131 -4.26 -18.20 -7.04
CA GLU A 131 -2.98 -18.60 -6.44
C GLU A 131 -2.49 -17.58 -5.42
N ALA A 132 -2.66 -16.28 -5.70
CA ALA A 132 -2.34 -15.19 -4.77
C ALA A 132 -3.29 -15.14 -3.56
N ALA A 133 -4.52 -15.65 -3.68
CA ALA A 133 -5.49 -15.69 -2.59
C ALA A 133 -5.07 -16.63 -1.46
N GLU A 134 -4.47 -17.78 -1.82
CA GLU A 134 -4.03 -18.81 -0.87
C GLU A 134 -2.67 -18.49 -0.22
N LYS A 135 -1.93 -17.50 -0.75
CA LYS A 135 -0.63 -17.11 -0.21
C LYS A 135 -0.81 -16.31 1.08
N ALA A 136 -0.19 -16.79 2.16
CA ALA A 136 -0.04 -16.02 3.39
C ALA A 136 0.63 -14.65 3.16
N ALA A 137 0.55 -13.77 4.14
CA ALA A 137 1.25 -12.50 4.10
C ALA A 137 2.76 -12.71 3.94
N THR A 138 3.37 -11.94 3.04
CA THR A 138 4.81 -11.97 2.77
C THR A 138 5.39 -10.58 2.98
N TYR A 139 6.63 -10.50 3.46
CA TYR A 139 7.33 -9.24 3.62
C TYR A 139 8.85 -9.44 3.61
N GLY A 140 9.58 -8.43 3.13
CA GLY A 140 11.02 -8.46 3.08
C GLY A 140 11.58 -7.35 2.19
N PHE A 141 12.91 -7.26 2.15
CA PHE A 141 13.60 -6.37 1.22
C PHE A 141 13.91 -7.11 -0.08
N LYS A 142 13.85 -6.40 -1.22
CA LYS A 142 14.39 -6.94 -2.47
C LYS A 142 15.87 -7.22 -2.30
N ASN A 143 16.24 -8.49 -2.17
CA ASN A 143 17.62 -8.91 -2.25
C ASN A 143 18.04 -8.90 -3.72
N THR A 144 18.43 -7.75 -4.25
CA THR A 144 19.10 -7.67 -5.55
C THR A 144 20.53 -8.14 -5.36
N ILE A 145 20.78 -9.45 -5.50
CA ILE A 145 22.16 -9.95 -5.58
C ILE A 145 22.68 -9.61 -6.97
N THR A 146 23.63 -8.69 -7.03
CA THR A 146 24.37 -8.41 -8.27
C THR A 146 25.28 -9.60 -8.60
N PRO A 147 25.53 -9.92 -9.89
CA PRO A 147 26.47 -10.99 -10.26
C PRO A 147 27.86 -10.83 -9.61
N GLU A 148 28.29 -9.59 -9.39
CA GLU A 148 29.55 -9.22 -8.73
C GLU A 148 29.62 -9.66 -7.26
N GLN A 149 28.49 -9.67 -6.54
CA GLN A 149 28.41 -10.10 -5.15
C GLN A 149 28.46 -11.63 -4.99
N LEU A 150 28.15 -12.39 -6.04
CA LEU A 150 28.30 -13.85 -6.07
C LEU A 150 29.76 -14.29 -6.26
N LEU A 151 30.63 -13.39 -6.72
CA LEU A 151 32.03 -13.69 -7.07
C LEU A 151 33.01 -13.53 -5.90
N LYS A 152 32.60 -13.13 -4.69
CA LYS A 152 33.52 -13.09 -3.55
C LYS A 152 33.92 -14.53 -3.16
N PRO A 153 35.19 -14.93 -3.33
CA PRO A 153 35.66 -16.20 -2.81
C PRO A 153 35.65 -16.11 -1.28
N ARG A 154 35.27 -17.19 -0.61
CA ARG A 154 35.46 -17.33 0.84
C ARG A 154 36.96 -17.25 1.12
N SER A 155 37.41 -16.14 1.73
CA SER A 155 38.72 -16.03 2.36
C SER A 155 38.76 -16.82 3.65
#